data_AF-A0A6A6ZBK0-F1
#
_entry.id   AF-A0A6A6ZBK0-F1
#
_cell.length_a   1.000
_cell.length_b   1.000
_cell.length_c   1.000
_cell.angle_alpha   90.00
_cell.angle_beta   90.00
_cell.angle_gamma   90.00
#
_symmetry.space_group_name_H-M   'P 1'
#
loop_
_entity.id
_entity.type
_entity.pdbx_description
1 polymer ?
#
loop_
_entity_poly.entity_id
_entity_poly.type
_entity_poly.pdbx_seq_one_letter_code
_entity_poly.pdbx_strand_id
1 'polypeptide(L)'
;MSALLRLPLAALSLISAYGLYHSYQCIVRLRQYEEKSEKAAQYSNTAAEQLHKTRTTQGSAAVSIILSFLSATALVFASPSTTTAVLASAVNVAATLAVRVHVKSFWDNKAKVPFTTGYNEAISGTAELVKVLGVLGGVWAVELVGAVLKV
;
A
#
# COMPACT_ATOMS: atom_id res chain seq x y z
N MET A 1 5.09 -29.56 9.82
CA MET A 1 5.11 -29.09 8.41
C MET A 1 4.09 -27.97 8.13
N SER A 2 2.98 -27.86 8.87
CA SER A 2 1.95 -26.82 8.66
C SER A 2 2.31 -25.41 9.18
N ALA A 3 3.07 -25.30 10.28
CA ALA A 3 3.41 -24.01 10.88
C ALA A 3 4.38 -23.17 10.04
N LEU A 4 5.42 -23.81 9.46
CA LEU A 4 6.42 -23.13 8.63
C LEU A 4 5.79 -22.44 7.40
N LEU A 5 4.69 -23.01 6.92
CA LEU A 5 3.97 -22.55 5.73
C LEU A 5 2.97 -21.43 6.03
N ARG A 6 2.69 -21.17 7.30
CA ARG A 6 1.85 -20.03 7.73
C ARG A 6 2.69 -18.82 8.13
N LEU A 7 4.00 -18.97 8.28
CA LEU A 7 4.93 -17.87 8.57
C LEU A 7 4.85 -16.71 7.56
N PRO A 8 4.88 -16.93 6.22
CA PRO A 8 4.75 -15.83 5.26
C PRO A 8 3.40 -15.11 5.39
N LEU A 9 2.31 -15.84 5.58
CA LEU A 9 0.98 -15.27 5.77
C LEU A 9 0.87 -14.47 7.09
N ALA A 10 1.46 -14.96 8.19
CA ALA A 10 1.51 -14.23 9.45
C ALA A 10 2.35 -12.95 9.33
N ALA A 11 3.50 -13.01 8.62
CA ALA A 11 4.30 -11.84 8.32
C ALA A 11 3.53 -10.83 7.46
N LEU A 12 2.81 -11.29 6.43
CA LEU A 12 1.94 -10.44 5.61
C LEU A 12 0.89 -9.70 6.44
N SER A 13 0.23 -10.39 7.39
CA SER A 13 -0.73 -9.74 8.29
C SER A 13 -0.08 -8.66 9.15
N LEU A 14 1.10 -8.92 9.73
CA LEU A 14 1.82 -7.94 10.57
C LEU A 14 2.32 -6.74 9.75
N ILE A 15 2.93 -6.98 8.60
CA ILE A 15 3.43 -5.93 7.69
C ILE A 15 2.26 -5.09 7.18
N SER A 16 1.13 -5.73 6.84
CA SER A 16 -0.05 -5.00 6.40
C SER A 16 -0.64 -4.16 7.54
N ALA A 17 -0.71 -4.68 8.77
CA ALA A 17 -1.17 -3.90 9.93
C ALA A 17 -0.29 -2.66 10.19
N TYR A 18 1.04 -2.82 10.11
CA TYR A 18 1.97 -1.69 10.16
C TYR A 18 1.73 -0.69 9.03
N GLY A 19 1.55 -1.18 7.80
CA GLY A 19 1.23 -0.36 6.63
C GLY A 19 -0.07 0.43 6.78
N LEU A 20 -1.11 -0.17 7.36
CA LEU A 20 -2.39 0.49 7.65
C LEU A 20 -2.24 1.59 8.69
N TYR A 21 -1.52 1.33 9.77
CA TYR A 21 -1.21 2.33 10.78
C TYR A 21 -0.48 3.53 10.16
N HIS A 22 0.53 3.26 9.33
CA HIS A 22 1.27 4.31 8.65
C HIS A 22 0.40 5.06 7.62
N SER A 23 -0.43 4.36 6.85
CA SER A 23 -1.35 4.97 5.90
C SER A 23 -2.37 5.87 6.61
N TYR A 24 -2.87 5.46 7.77
CA TYR A 24 -3.76 6.26 8.59
C TYR A 24 -3.11 7.57 9.02
N GLN A 25 -1.86 7.52 9.52
CA GLN A 25 -1.12 8.73 9.89
C GLN A 25 -0.92 9.68 8.71
N CYS A 26 -0.54 9.16 7.53
CA CYS A 26 -0.38 9.96 6.32
C CYS A 26 -1.69 10.65 5.91
N ILE A 27 -2.81 9.92 5.89
CA ILE A 27 -4.12 10.45 5.51
C ILE A 27 -4.59 11.54 6.49
N VAL A 28 -4.44 11.30 7.80
CA VAL A 28 -4.83 12.29 8.83
C VAL A 28 -4.02 13.58 8.68
N ARG A 29 -2.70 13.47 8.48
CA ARG A 29 -1.84 14.64 8.25
C ARG A 29 -2.20 15.39 6.97
N LEU A 30 -2.44 14.68 5.87
CA LEU A 30 -2.86 15.29 4.60
C LEU A 30 -4.19 16.03 4.72
N ARG A 31 -5.14 15.48 5.49
CA ARG A 31 -6.44 16.11 5.77
C ARG A 31 -6.31 17.51 6.38
N GLN A 32 -5.30 17.76 7.19
CA GLN A 32 -5.05 19.07 7.80
C GLN A 32 -4.74 20.17 6.76
N TYR A 33 -4.26 19.78 5.59
CA TYR A 33 -3.89 20.69 4.49
C TYR A 33 -4.84 20.61 3.30
N GLU A 34 -5.87 19.79 3.41
CA GLU A 34 -6.82 19.51 2.33
C GLU A 34 -7.64 20.74 1.98
N GLU A 35 -8.12 21.50 2.97
CA GLU A 35 -8.88 22.74 2.74
C GLU A 35 -8.06 23.78 1.94
N LYS A 36 -6.78 23.95 2.29
CA LYS A 36 -5.87 24.88 1.55
C LYS A 36 -5.63 24.39 0.13
N SER A 37 -5.49 23.08 -0.04
CA SER A 37 -5.27 22.45 -1.35
C SER A 37 -6.53 22.54 -2.23
N GLU A 38 -7.72 22.42 -1.65
CA GLU A 38 -9.02 22.60 -2.32
C GLU A 38 -9.24 24.05 -2.75
N LYS A 39 -8.95 25.01 -1.86
CA LYS A 39 -9.00 26.43 -2.22
C LYS A 39 -8.06 26.74 -3.38
N ALA A 40 -6.82 26.23 -3.35
CA ALA A 40 -5.89 26.39 -4.46
C ALA A 40 -6.40 25.73 -5.75
N ALA A 41 -7.06 24.58 -5.66
CA ALA A 41 -7.65 23.85 -6.79
C ALA A 41 -8.80 24.61 -7.47
N GLN A 42 -9.54 25.46 -6.75
CA GLN A 42 -10.61 26.28 -7.34
C GLN A 42 -10.08 27.32 -8.34
N TYR A 43 -8.83 27.77 -8.17
CA TYR A 43 -8.22 28.82 -8.97
C TYR A 43 -7.10 28.30 -9.90
N SER A 44 -6.74 27.02 -9.82
CA SER A 44 -5.66 26.43 -10.62
C SER A 44 -5.93 24.97 -10.97
N ASN A 45 -6.01 24.67 -12.27
CA ASN A 45 -6.11 23.30 -12.77
C ASN A 45 -4.93 22.43 -12.34
N THR A 46 -3.73 23.00 -12.23
CA THR A 46 -2.56 22.28 -11.75
C THR A 46 -2.72 21.88 -10.28
N ALA A 47 -3.23 22.78 -9.43
CA ALA A 47 -3.49 22.45 -8.03
C ALA A 47 -4.58 21.37 -7.89
N ALA A 48 -5.64 21.44 -8.71
CA ALA A 48 -6.68 20.42 -8.76
C ALA A 48 -6.13 19.04 -9.14
N GLU A 49 -5.27 18.98 -10.16
CA GLU A 49 -4.62 17.74 -10.59
C GLU A 49 -3.71 17.15 -9.49
N GLN A 50 -2.92 17.99 -8.81
CA GLN A 50 -2.06 17.54 -7.71
C GLN A 50 -2.88 17.00 -6.52
N LEU A 51 -3.98 17.66 -6.16
CA LEU A 51 -4.89 17.21 -5.11
C LEU A 51 -5.51 15.85 -5.48
N HIS A 52 -5.97 15.71 -6.72
CA HIS A 52 -6.53 14.46 -7.21
C HIS A 52 -5.51 13.32 -7.17
N LYS A 53 -4.30 13.51 -7.72
CA LYS A 53 -3.23 12.50 -7.68
C LYS A 53 -2.79 12.14 -6.26
N THR A 54 -2.80 13.10 -5.35
CA THR A 54 -2.51 12.85 -3.92
C THR A 54 -3.56 11.93 -3.33
N ARG A 55 -4.86 12.22 -3.52
CA ARG A 55 -5.95 11.39 -3.02
C ARG A 55 -5.93 9.98 -3.62
N THR A 56 -5.74 9.86 -4.94
CA THR A 56 -5.75 8.55 -5.61
C THR A 56 -4.56 7.69 -5.24
N THR A 57 -3.36 8.25 -5.10
CA THR A 57 -2.17 7.49 -4.67
C THR A 57 -2.27 7.02 -3.22
N GLN A 58 -2.69 7.89 -2.29
CA GLN A 58 -2.88 7.50 -0.88
C GLN A 58 -4.03 6.50 -0.72
N GLY A 59 -5.15 6.74 -1.42
CA GLY A 59 -6.31 5.87 -1.38
C GLY A 59 -6.02 4.48 -1.95
N SER A 60 -5.37 4.40 -3.11
CA SER A 60 -4.99 3.11 -3.71
C SER A 60 -3.97 2.35 -2.87
N ALA A 61 -2.99 3.04 -2.28
CA ALA A 61 -2.06 2.43 -1.32
C ALA A 61 -2.81 1.83 -0.12
N ALA A 62 -3.68 2.62 0.53
CA ALA A 62 -4.46 2.17 1.67
C ALA A 62 -5.32 0.94 1.32
N VAL A 63 -6.09 1.01 0.22
CA VAL A 63 -6.96 -0.09 -0.24
C VAL A 63 -6.14 -1.35 -0.53
N SER A 64 -4.99 -1.24 -1.21
CA SER A 64 -4.13 -2.38 -1.51
C SER A 64 -3.60 -3.07 -0.24
N ILE A 65 -3.21 -2.29 0.77
CA ILE A 65 -2.73 -2.82 2.05
C ILE A 65 -3.89 -3.46 2.83
N ILE A 66 -5.11 -2.89 2.82
CA ILE A 66 -6.29 -3.50 3.44
C ILE A 66 -6.60 -4.85 2.79
N LEU A 67 -6.61 -4.91 1.46
CA LEU A 67 -6.86 -6.15 0.73
C LEU A 67 -5.78 -7.20 1.00
N SER A 68 -4.53 -6.79 1.12
CA SER A 68 -3.43 -7.67 1.54
C SER A 68 -3.66 -8.22 2.95
N PHE A 69 -4.03 -7.35 3.91
CA PHE A 69 -4.32 -7.77 5.28
C PHE A 69 -5.47 -8.78 5.34
N LEU A 70 -6.57 -8.51 4.65
CA LEU A 70 -7.75 -9.39 4.62
C LEU A 70 -7.43 -10.71 3.92
N SER A 71 -6.72 -10.68 2.79
CA SER A 71 -6.32 -11.89 2.05
C SER A 71 -5.41 -12.77 2.89
N ALA A 72 -4.36 -12.19 3.50
CA ALA A 72 -3.43 -12.93 4.35
C ALA A 72 -4.15 -13.55 5.54
N THR A 73 -4.97 -12.77 6.24
CA THR A 73 -5.76 -13.24 7.39
C THR A 73 -6.71 -14.36 6.99
N ALA A 74 -7.43 -14.23 5.88
CA ALA A 74 -8.31 -15.27 5.38
C ALA A 74 -7.55 -16.56 5.06
N LEU A 75 -6.39 -16.48 4.41
CA LEU A 75 -5.58 -17.66 4.07
C LEU A 75 -4.94 -18.32 5.31
N VAL A 76 -4.68 -17.59 6.39
CA VAL A 76 -4.19 -18.16 7.67
C VAL A 76 -5.26 -19.03 8.33
N PHE A 77 -6.50 -18.53 8.39
CA PHE A 77 -7.58 -19.17 9.15
C PHE A 77 -8.41 -20.14 8.33
N ALA A 78 -8.46 -19.99 7.01
CA ALA A 78 -9.11 -20.93 6.13
C ALA A 78 -8.23 -22.16 5.83
N SER A 79 -8.85 -23.21 5.28
CA SER A 79 -8.14 -24.29 4.59
C SER A 79 -8.39 -24.15 3.08
N PRO A 80 -7.78 -23.15 2.41
CA PRO A 80 -8.06 -22.87 1.01
C PRO A 80 -7.58 -24.02 0.12
N SER A 81 -8.26 -24.22 -1.01
CA SER A 81 -7.73 -25.06 -2.08
C SER A 81 -6.42 -24.49 -2.62
N THR A 82 -5.56 -25.33 -3.21
CA THR A 82 -4.31 -24.88 -3.81
C THR A 82 -4.55 -23.82 -4.89
N THR A 83 -5.56 -24.01 -5.75
CA THR A 83 -5.96 -23.03 -6.76
C THR A 83 -6.32 -21.68 -6.15
N THR A 84 -7.10 -21.68 -5.06
CA THR A 84 -7.48 -20.45 -4.35
C THR A 84 -6.25 -19.74 -3.77
N ALA A 85 -5.34 -20.47 -3.13
CA ALA A 85 -4.13 -19.90 -2.56
C ALA A 85 -3.20 -19.29 -3.63
N VAL A 86 -3.02 -19.99 -4.75
CA VAL A 86 -2.23 -19.49 -5.90
C VAL A 86 -2.85 -18.23 -6.48
N LEU A 87 -4.15 -18.24 -6.78
CA LEU A 87 -4.83 -17.06 -7.35
C LEU A 87 -4.81 -15.87 -6.40
N ALA A 88 -5.11 -16.07 -5.11
CA ALA A 88 -5.08 -15.00 -4.12
C ALA A 88 -3.68 -14.38 -4.01
N SER A 89 -2.63 -15.22 -3.99
CA SER A 89 -1.25 -14.74 -3.92
C SER A 89 -0.84 -14.00 -5.18
N ALA A 90 -1.15 -14.53 -6.37
CA ALA A 90 -0.84 -13.88 -7.65
C ALA A 90 -1.52 -12.52 -7.80
N VAL A 91 -2.81 -12.43 -7.44
CA VAL A 91 -3.56 -11.17 -7.46
C VAL A 91 -2.94 -10.16 -6.50
N ASN A 92 -2.56 -10.57 -5.29
CA ASN A 92 -1.94 -9.66 -4.32
C ASN A 92 -0.53 -9.21 -4.74
N VAL A 93 0.29 -10.08 -5.35
CA VAL A 93 1.56 -9.66 -5.98
C VAL A 93 1.30 -8.58 -7.02
N ALA A 94 0.41 -8.84 -7.97
CA ALA A 94 0.12 -7.92 -9.05
C ALA A 94 -0.41 -6.57 -8.51
N ALA A 95 -1.38 -6.62 -7.59
CA ALA A 95 -2.00 -5.44 -7.01
C ALA A 95 -0.99 -4.57 -6.23
N THR A 96 -0.23 -5.17 -5.32
CA THR A 96 0.74 -4.44 -4.48
C THR A 96 1.86 -3.80 -5.32
N LEU A 97 2.37 -4.51 -6.34
CA LEU A 97 3.40 -3.97 -7.23
C LEU A 97 2.84 -2.90 -8.18
N ALA A 98 1.64 -3.08 -8.74
CA ALA A 98 1.00 -2.08 -9.58
C ALA A 98 0.75 -0.78 -8.80
N VAL A 99 0.20 -0.89 -7.59
CA VAL A 99 -0.02 0.26 -6.71
C VAL A 99 1.31 0.89 -6.28
N ARG A 100 2.34 0.10 -5.98
CA ARG A 100 3.69 0.62 -5.70
C ARG A 100 4.20 1.47 -6.84
N VAL A 101 4.08 1.00 -8.09
CA VAL A 101 4.52 1.75 -9.28
C VAL A 101 3.70 3.02 -9.44
N HIS A 102 2.37 2.95 -9.31
CA HIS A 102 1.49 4.11 -9.39
C HIS A 102 1.85 5.20 -8.35
N VAL A 103 2.03 4.80 -7.10
CA VAL A 103 2.40 5.71 -6.00
C VAL A 103 3.81 6.26 -6.23
N LYS A 104 4.80 5.40 -6.48
CA LYS A 104 6.18 5.82 -6.72
C LYS A 104 6.25 6.81 -7.89
N SER A 105 5.59 6.53 -9.01
CA SER A 105 5.63 7.39 -10.21
C SER A 105 5.18 8.82 -9.94
N PHE A 106 4.23 9.05 -9.03
CA PHE A 106 3.76 10.40 -8.70
C PHE A 106 4.69 11.11 -7.70
N TRP A 107 5.27 10.36 -6.75
CA TRP A 107 6.00 10.93 -5.62
C TRP A 107 7.53 10.95 -5.77
N ASP A 108 8.12 10.17 -6.69
CA ASP A 108 9.59 9.93 -6.75
C ASP A 108 10.44 11.21 -6.88
N ASN A 109 9.91 12.20 -7.59
CA ASN A 109 10.62 13.44 -7.93
C ASN A 109 10.09 14.65 -7.16
N LYS A 110 9.30 14.44 -6.10
CA LYS A 110 8.77 15.54 -5.29
C LYS A 110 9.84 15.99 -4.28
N ALA A 111 10.36 17.20 -4.48
CA ALA A 111 11.31 17.81 -3.56
C ALA A 111 10.61 18.27 -2.27
N LYS A 112 11.30 18.10 -1.14
CA LYS A 112 10.88 18.71 0.12
C LYS A 112 11.08 20.22 0.03
N VAL A 113 10.10 20.98 0.51
CA VAL A 113 10.09 22.45 0.46
C VAL A 113 10.30 23.01 1.87
N PRO A 114 11.18 24.01 2.08
CA PRO A 114 11.35 24.65 3.38
C PRO A 114 10.03 25.20 3.93
N PHE A 115 9.84 25.13 5.25
CA PHE A 115 8.68 25.68 5.98
C PHE A 115 7.30 25.04 5.68
N THR A 116 7.24 23.94 4.93
CA THR A 116 5.99 23.18 4.66
C THR A 116 6.05 21.79 5.29
N THR A 117 6.11 21.74 6.62
CA THR A 117 6.27 20.51 7.42
C THR A 117 5.33 19.38 6.99
N GLY A 118 4.02 19.64 6.90
CA GLY A 118 3.04 18.62 6.50
C GLY A 118 3.21 18.08 5.08
N TYR A 119 3.64 18.92 4.13
CA TYR A 119 3.92 18.47 2.76
C TYR A 119 5.16 17.57 2.72
N ASN A 120 6.22 17.95 3.45
CA ASN A 120 7.44 17.15 3.56
C ASN A 120 7.21 15.83 4.31
N GLU A 121 6.32 15.83 5.30
CA GLU A 121 5.87 14.63 5.99
C GLU A 121 5.07 13.72 5.07
N ALA A 122 4.20 14.27 4.21
CA ALA A 122 3.48 13.48 3.20
C ALA A 122 4.44 12.84 2.18
N ILE A 123 5.45 13.56 1.72
CA ILE A 123 6.52 12.99 0.86
C ILE A 123 7.22 11.83 1.59
N SER A 124 7.64 12.06 2.83
CA SER A 124 8.36 11.05 3.62
C SER A 124 7.49 9.82 3.91
N GLY A 125 6.23 10.04 4.29
CA GLY A 125 5.30 8.97 4.58
C GLY A 125 4.91 8.18 3.34
N THR A 126 4.90 8.82 2.17
CA THR A 126 4.67 8.09 0.91
C THR A 126 5.87 7.25 0.51
N ALA A 127 7.09 7.73 0.74
CA ALA A 127 8.29 6.93 0.53
C ALA A 127 8.26 5.65 1.39
N GLU A 128 7.76 5.74 2.61
CA GLU A 128 7.57 4.58 3.47
C GLU A 128 6.49 3.63 2.95
N LEU A 129 5.33 4.16 2.51
CA LEU A 129 4.29 3.33 1.89
C LEU A 129 4.79 2.59 0.63
N VAL A 130 5.65 3.20 -0.19
CA VAL A 130 6.28 2.55 -1.35
C VAL A 130 7.18 1.39 -0.93
N LYS A 131 7.88 1.49 0.20
CA LYS A 131 8.66 0.38 0.75
C LYS A 131 7.74 -0.73 1.25
N VAL A 132 6.71 -0.39 2.04
CA VAL A 132 5.72 -1.35 2.56
C VAL A 132 5.08 -2.13 1.42
N LEU A 133 4.59 -1.46 0.37
CA LEU A 133 4.03 -2.13 -0.81
C LEU A 133 5.04 -3.04 -1.52
N GLY A 134 6.31 -2.64 -1.56
CA GLY A 134 7.39 -3.46 -2.13
C GLY A 134 7.67 -4.72 -1.31
N VAL A 135 7.72 -4.59 0.02
CA VAL A 135 7.88 -5.72 0.94
C VAL A 135 6.67 -6.64 0.84
N LEU A 136 5.44 -6.12 0.86
CA LEU A 136 4.22 -6.91 0.68
C LEU A 136 4.24 -7.68 -0.64
N GLY A 137 4.57 -7.03 -1.75
CA GLY A 137 4.69 -7.70 -3.04
C GLY A 137 5.74 -8.82 -3.04
N GLY A 138 6.88 -8.59 -2.40
CA GLY A 138 7.93 -9.60 -2.23
C GLY A 138 7.48 -10.81 -1.41
N VAL A 139 6.84 -10.58 -0.26
CA VAL A 139 6.37 -11.68 0.60
C VAL A 139 5.20 -12.43 -0.04
N TRP A 140 4.29 -11.74 -0.74
CA TRP A 140 3.25 -12.40 -1.53
C TRP A 140 3.83 -13.26 -2.66
N ALA A 141 4.95 -12.87 -3.26
CA ALA A 141 5.62 -13.67 -4.28
C ALA A 141 6.23 -14.95 -3.68
N VAL A 142 6.80 -14.87 -2.47
CA VAL A 142 7.26 -16.05 -1.73
C VAL A 142 6.10 -17.00 -1.42
N GLU A 143 4.96 -16.46 -0.96
CA GLU A 143 3.76 -17.26 -0.73
C GLU A 143 3.23 -17.90 -2.01
N LEU A 144 3.21 -17.16 -3.13
CA LEU A 144 2.80 -17.69 -4.43
C LEU A 144 3.65 -18.90 -4.84
N VAL A 145 4.97 -18.79 -4.75
CA VAL A 145 5.87 -19.92 -5.05
C VAL A 145 5.59 -21.09 -4.10
N GLY A 146 5.43 -20.83 -2.80
CA GLY A 146 5.08 -21.86 -1.82
C GLY A 146 3.75 -22.54 -2.09
N ALA A 147 2.75 -21.81 -2.58
CA ALA A 147 1.44 -22.34 -2.95
C ALA A 147 1.51 -23.18 -4.24
N VAL A 148 2.29 -22.77 -5.24
CA VAL A 148 2.48 -23.53 -6.50
C VAL A 148 3.21 -24.84 -6.24
N LEU A 149 4.22 -24.86 -5.38
CA LEU A 149 5.00 -26.08 -5.06
C LEU A 149 4.20 -27.15 -4.30
N LYS A 150 2.98 -26.83 -3.84
CA LYS A 150 2.06 -27.78 -3.22
C LYS A 150 1.07 -28.43 -4.20
N VAL A 151 1.00 -27.92 -5.44
CA VAL A 151 0.27 -28.55 -6.54
C VAL A 151 0.97 -29.85 -6.90
#